data_AF-A0A7X5N220-F1
#
_entry.id   AF-A0A7X5N220-F1
#
_cell.length_a   1.000
_cell.length_b   1.000
_cell.length_c   1.000
_cell.angle_alpha   90.00
_cell.angle_beta   90.00
_cell.angle_gamma   90.00
#
_symmetry.space_group_name_H-M   'P 1'
#
loop_
_entity.id
_entity.type
_entity.pdbx_description
1 polymer ?
#
loop_
_entity_poly.entity_id
_entity_poly.type
_entity_poly.pdbx_seq_one_letter_code
_entity_poly.pdbx_strand_id
1 'polypeptide(L)'
;MAMSALSSLLGHHQQQQLTLLERYAQTRALSDRLAAPLSAEDAMVQSMPDASPSKWHLAHTTWFFERFVLQADPAYRVFDPAWDFLFNSYYQSVGPMHARARRGVLSRPSLQQVRDYRAAV
;
A
#
# COMPACT_ATOMS: atom_id res chain seq x y z
N MET A 1 37.52 45.76 19.82
CA MET A 1 38.00 44.37 19.66
C MET A 1 36.93 43.46 20.28
N ALA A 2 36.05 42.89 19.44
CA ALA A 2 35.07 41.81 19.71
C ALA A 2 33.92 41.89 18.68
N MET A 3 34.29 41.82 17.39
CA MET A 3 33.42 41.31 16.33
C MET A 3 34.06 40.00 15.89
N SER A 4 33.25 39.01 15.55
CA SER A 4 33.62 37.67 15.07
C SER A 4 33.64 36.59 16.15
N ALA A 5 32.56 35.81 16.14
CA ALA A 5 32.47 34.37 16.47
C ALA A 5 31.24 34.14 17.33
N LEU A 6 30.08 33.89 16.70
CA LEU A 6 28.99 33.03 17.21
C LEU A 6 27.77 32.97 16.25
N SER A 7 27.95 33.17 14.94
CA SER A 7 26.85 33.09 13.97
C SER A 7 26.78 31.75 13.21
N SER A 8 27.54 30.71 13.58
CA SER A 8 27.58 29.44 12.81
C SER A 8 27.33 28.14 13.58
N LEU A 9 26.73 28.16 14.78
CA LEU A 9 26.56 26.93 15.60
C LEU A 9 25.12 26.54 15.93
N LEU A 10 24.15 27.07 15.19
CA LEU A 10 22.82 26.46 15.09
C LEU A 10 22.58 26.19 13.62
N GLY A 11 23.33 25.20 13.12
CA GLY A 11 23.03 24.56 11.86
C GLY A 11 21.55 24.22 11.90
N HIS A 12 20.76 24.96 11.13
CA HIS A 12 19.41 24.57 10.83
C HIS A 12 19.58 23.22 10.15
N HIS A 13 19.37 22.13 10.89
CA HIS A 13 18.93 20.88 10.28
C HIS A 13 17.58 21.19 9.66
N GLN A 14 17.63 21.84 8.50
CA GLN A 14 16.56 21.92 7.55
C GLN A 14 16.40 20.47 7.09
N GLN A 15 15.69 19.67 7.89
CA GLN A 15 15.28 18.33 7.51
C GLN A 15 14.62 18.50 6.15
N GLN A 16 15.28 18.03 5.09
CA GLN A 16 14.72 18.11 3.74
C GLN A 16 13.35 17.44 3.78
N GLN A 17 12.30 18.23 3.57
CA GLN A 17 10.95 17.75 3.62
C GLN A 17 10.72 16.96 2.33
N LEU A 18 10.60 15.63 2.46
CA LEU A 18 10.31 14.77 1.32
C LEU A 18 9.06 15.25 0.59
N THR A 19 9.12 15.25 -0.74
CA THR A 19 7.98 15.46 -1.64
C THR A 19 6.92 14.37 -1.42
N LEU A 20 5.69 14.61 -1.90
CA LEU A 20 4.63 13.60 -1.85
C LEU A 20 5.02 12.32 -2.61
N LEU A 21 5.68 12.46 -3.75
CA LEU A 21 6.15 11.32 -4.55
C LEU A 21 7.19 10.49 -3.78
N GLU A 22 8.18 11.13 -3.15
CA GLU A 22 9.18 10.43 -2.36
C GLU A 22 8.57 9.73 -1.14
N ARG A 23 7.62 10.39 -0.46
CA ARG A 23 6.89 9.78 0.66
C ARG A 23 6.06 8.58 0.22
N TYR A 24 5.37 8.70 -0.92
CA TYR A 24 4.61 7.60 -1.52
C TYR A 24 5.54 6.42 -1.83
N ALA A 25 6.62 6.66 -2.56
CA ALA A 25 7.58 5.62 -2.95
C ALA A 25 8.22 4.93 -1.74
N GLN A 26 8.66 5.71 -0.73
CA GLN A 26 9.25 5.15 0.49
C GLN A 26 8.25 4.31 1.30
N THR A 27 7.00 4.77 1.39
CA THR A 27 5.93 4.04 2.10
C THR A 27 5.58 2.74 1.38
N ARG A 28 5.45 2.77 0.05
CA ARG A 28 5.19 1.57 -0.77
C ARG A 28 6.32 0.55 -0.63
N ALA A 29 7.57 1.00 -0.76
CA ALA A 29 8.76 0.16 -0.61
C ALA A 29 8.89 -0.45 0.80
N LEU A 30 8.41 0.23 1.85
CA LEU A 30 8.38 -0.36 3.19
C LEU A 30 7.46 -1.59 3.24
N SER A 31 6.24 -1.52 2.69
CA SER A 31 5.34 -2.68 2.64
C SER A 31 5.96 -3.85 1.86
N ASP A 32 6.64 -3.57 0.75
CA ASP A 32 7.31 -4.61 -0.04
C ASP A 32 8.47 -5.26 0.73
N ARG A 33 9.27 -4.48 1.46
CA ARG A 33 10.34 -5.02 2.31
C ARG A 33 9.82 -5.88 3.45
N LEU A 34 8.72 -5.48 4.09
CA LEU A 34 8.09 -6.26 5.16
C LEU A 34 7.56 -7.61 4.64
N ALA A 35 7.07 -7.66 3.41
CA ALA A 35 6.56 -8.88 2.79
C ALA A 35 7.63 -9.68 2.01
N ALA A 36 8.82 -9.12 1.79
CA ALA A 36 9.89 -9.74 1.02
C ALA A 36 10.30 -11.16 1.46
N PRO A 37 10.37 -11.50 2.78
CA PRO A 37 10.78 -12.85 3.18
C PRO A 37 9.67 -13.91 3.05
N LEU A 38 8.43 -13.52 2.72
CA LEU A 38 7.30 -14.44 2.68
C LEU A 38 7.23 -15.17 1.33
N SER A 39 7.06 -16.49 1.38
CA SER A 39 6.67 -17.28 0.21
C SER A 39 5.23 -16.96 -0.23
N ALA A 40 4.81 -17.51 -1.38
CA ALA A 40 3.43 -17.35 -1.84
C ALA A 40 2.43 -18.00 -0.86
N GLU A 41 2.84 -19.13 -0.29
CA GLU A 41 2.10 -19.91 0.71
C GLU A 41 1.95 -19.10 2.00
N ASP A 42 3.07 -18.57 2.53
CA ASP A 42 3.05 -17.74 3.76
C ASP A 42 2.14 -16.52 3.60
N ALA A 43 2.21 -15.86 2.44
CA ALA A 43 1.47 -14.65 2.17
C ALA A 43 -0.05 -14.88 1.99
N MET A 44 -0.50 -16.13 1.90
CA MET A 44 -1.91 -16.51 1.74
C MET A 44 -2.60 -16.90 3.06
N VAL A 45 -1.85 -17.23 4.11
CA VAL A 45 -2.42 -17.74 5.37
C VAL A 45 -3.22 -16.66 6.11
N GLN A 46 -4.36 -17.07 6.67
CA GLN A 46 -5.13 -16.28 7.64
C GLN A 46 -5.20 -17.06 8.96
N SER A 47 -4.41 -16.66 9.96
CA SER A 47 -4.28 -17.38 11.23
C SER A 47 -5.52 -17.29 12.12
N MET A 48 -6.25 -16.18 12.04
CA MET A 48 -7.48 -15.93 12.79
C MET A 48 -8.39 -14.95 12.02
N PRO A 49 -9.70 -14.87 12.30
CA PRO A 49 -10.63 -14.00 11.59
C PRO A 49 -10.23 -12.51 11.58
N ASP A 50 -9.55 -12.06 12.63
CA ASP A 50 -9.06 -10.70 12.75
C ASP A 50 -7.81 -10.40 11.92
N ALA A 51 -7.00 -11.42 11.61
CA ALA A 51 -5.85 -11.28 10.71
C ALA A 51 -6.31 -11.27 9.24
N SER A 52 -5.48 -10.74 8.35
CA SER A 52 -5.65 -10.91 6.90
C SER A 52 -4.35 -11.40 6.29
N PRO A 53 -4.40 -12.17 5.19
CA PRO A 53 -3.19 -12.62 4.51
C PRO A 53 -2.31 -11.44 4.09
N SER A 54 -0.98 -11.57 4.17
CA SER A 54 -0.06 -10.51 3.76
C SER A 54 -0.27 -10.09 2.30
N LYS A 55 -0.61 -11.04 1.40
CA LYS A 55 -0.95 -10.71 0.01
C LYS A 55 -2.23 -9.88 -0.10
N TRP A 56 -3.19 -10.08 0.81
CA TRP A 56 -4.39 -9.25 0.85
C TRP A 56 -4.06 -7.82 1.30
N HIS A 57 -3.17 -7.62 2.28
CA HIS A 57 -2.71 -6.28 2.68
C HIS A 57 -1.98 -5.54 1.56
N LEU A 58 -1.09 -6.22 0.86
CA LEU A 58 -0.37 -5.69 -0.30
C LEU A 58 -1.31 -5.23 -1.41
N ALA A 59 -2.35 -6.01 -1.69
CA ALA A 59 -3.37 -5.67 -2.68
C ALA A 59 -4.33 -4.57 -2.19
N HIS A 60 -4.83 -4.66 -0.97
CA HIS A 60 -5.77 -3.71 -0.38
C HIS A 60 -5.23 -2.28 -0.35
N THR A 61 -3.97 -2.10 0.06
CA THR A 61 -3.34 -0.78 0.06
C THR A 61 -3.17 -0.21 -1.35
N THR A 62 -3.05 -1.06 -2.37
CA THR A 62 -2.98 -0.67 -3.78
C THR A 62 -4.37 -0.30 -4.31
N TRP A 63 -5.37 -1.12 -4.01
CA TRP A 63 -6.77 -0.87 -4.30
C TRP A 63 -7.23 0.48 -3.75
N PHE A 64 -6.77 0.88 -2.56
CA PHE A 64 -7.11 2.19 -2.02
C PHE A 64 -6.70 3.34 -2.95
N PHE A 65 -5.45 3.33 -3.45
CA PHE A 65 -4.97 4.37 -4.37
C PHE A 65 -5.67 4.28 -5.74
N GLU A 66 -5.84 3.07 -6.27
CA GLU A 66 -6.55 2.89 -7.53
C GLU A 66 -7.99 3.43 -7.45
N ARG A 67 -8.71 3.09 -6.37
CA ARG A 67 -10.12 3.41 -6.22
C ARG A 67 -10.38 4.88 -5.92
N PHE A 68 -9.60 5.47 -5.01
CA PHE A 68 -9.90 6.81 -4.49
C PHE A 68 -9.04 7.91 -5.10
N VAL A 69 -7.94 7.58 -5.78
CA VAL A 69 -7.06 8.56 -6.42
C VAL A 69 -7.11 8.41 -7.94
N LEU A 70 -6.77 7.23 -8.48
CA LEU A 70 -6.62 7.06 -9.93
C LEU A 70 -7.96 7.06 -10.68
N GLN A 71 -8.99 6.40 -10.15
CA GLN A 71 -10.33 6.41 -10.73
C GLN A 71 -11.04 7.77 -10.67
N ALA A 72 -10.44 8.80 -10.05
CA ALA A 72 -10.92 10.18 -10.20
C ALA A 72 -10.68 10.74 -11.61
N ASP A 73 -9.72 10.17 -12.36
CA ASP A 73 -9.53 10.42 -13.78
C ASP A 73 -10.48 9.54 -14.61
N PRO A 74 -11.42 10.13 -15.39
CA PRO A 74 -12.34 9.37 -16.24
C PRO A 74 -11.65 8.52 -17.33
N ALA A 75 -10.41 8.84 -17.69
CA ALA A 75 -9.63 8.09 -18.67
C ALA A 75 -8.88 6.88 -18.07
N TYR A 76 -8.80 6.79 -16.74
CA TYR A 76 -8.09 5.71 -16.07
C TYR A 76 -8.77 4.35 -16.30
N ARG A 77 -7.95 3.33 -16.56
CA ARG A 77 -8.40 1.94 -16.74
C ARG A 77 -8.00 1.13 -15.52
N VAL A 78 -8.99 0.59 -14.82
CA VAL A 78 -8.77 -0.29 -13.66
C VAL A 78 -7.98 -1.53 -14.05
N PHE A 79 -7.11 -1.99 -13.15
CA PHE A 79 -6.24 -3.13 -13.38
C PHE A 79 -7.03 -4.43 -13.58
N ASP A 80 -7.97 -4.71 -12.68
CA ASP A 80 -8.94 -5.80 -12.81
C ASP A 80 -10.23 -5.41 -12.05
N PRO A 81 -11.38 -5.25 -12.74
CA PRO A 81 -12.62 -4.83 -12.11
C PRO A 81 -13.14 -5.80 -11.04
N ALA A 82 -12.79 -7.09 -11.11
CA ALA A 82 -13.22 -8.07 -10.11
C ALA A 82 -12.56 -7.85 -8.74
N TRP A 83 -11.45 -7.12 -8.70
CA TRP A 83 -10.65 -6.96 -7.49
C TRP A 83 -11.22 -5.91 -6.54
N ASP A 84 -12.14 -5.05 -7.00
CA ASP A 84 -12.87 -4.12 -6.13
C ASP A 84 -13.63 -4.86 -5.02
N PHE A 85 -14.31 -5.95 -5.36
CA PHE A 85 -14.99 -6.82 -4.39
C PHE A 85 -14.01 -7.54 -3.45
N LEU A 86 -12.84 -7.95 -3.95
CA LEU A 86 -11.86 -8.73 -3.18
C LEU A 86 -11.12 -7.89 -2.15
N PHE A 87 -10.82 -6.63 -2.49
CA PHE A 87 -9.91 -5.78 -1.73
C PHE A 87 -10.60 -4.58 -1.05
N ASN A 88 -11.89 -4.34 -1.27
CA ASN A 88 -12.67 -3.48 -0.40
C ASN A 88 -12.66 -4.03 1.05
N SER A 89 -12.23 -3.20 2.00
CA SER A 89 -12.08 -3.60 3.40
C SER A 89 -13.40 -3.57 4.18
N TYR A 90 -14.21 -2.53 3.95
CA TYR A 90 -15.46 -2.21 4.67
C TYR A 90 -16.21 -0.99 4.11
N TYR A 91 -15.81 -0.44 2.95
CA TYR A 91 -16.46 0.74 2.37
C TYR A 91 -17.80 0.36 1.75
N GLN A 92 -18.85 0.35 2.56
CA GLN A 92 -20.21 -0.02 2.14
C GLN A 92 -20.78 0.90 1.05
N SER A 93 -20.38 2.17 1.04
CA SER A 93 -20.75 3.13 -0.01
C SER A 93 -20.08 2.86 -1.36
N VAL A 94 -18.96 2.11 -1.37
CA VAL A 94 -18.27 1.70 -2.59
C VAL A 94 -18.93 0.49 -3.21
N GLY A 95 -19.32 -0.50 -2.40
CA GLY A 95 -19.97 -1.71 -2.87
C GLY A 95 -19.84 -2.90 -1.91
N PRO A 96 -20.31 -4.10 -2.35
CA PRO A 96 -20.13 -5.33 -1.58
C PRO A 96 -18.65 -5.71 -1.43
N MET A 97 -18.35 -6.55 -0.46
CA MET A 97 -16.98 -7.02 -0.18
C MET A 97 -16.92 -8.52 0.11
N HIS A 98 -15.77 -9.13 -0.18
CA HIS A 98 -15.49 -10.50 0.27
C HIS A 98 -15.41 -10.56 1.80
N ALA A 99 -15.99 -11.61 2.38
CA ALA A 99 -16.05 -11.77 3.82
C ALA A 99 -14.65 -11.79 4.46
N ARG A 100 -14.40 -10.88 5.42
CA ARG A 100 -13.10 -10.72 6.10
C ARG A 100 -12.55 -12.05 6.65
N ALA A 101 -13.39 -12.83 7.33
CA ALA A 101 -12.99 -14.12 7.93
C ALA A 101 -12.63 -15.20 6.90
N ARG A 102 -12.85 -14.96 5.60
CA ARG A 102 -12.57 -15.88 4.51
C ARG A 102 -11.53 -15.36 3.53
N ARG A 103 -10.73 -14.34 3.88
CA ARG A 103 -9.68 -13.83 2.99
C ARG A 103 -8.61 -14.89 2.71
N GLY A 104 -8.33 -15.77 3.66
CA GLY A 104 -7.35 -16.86 3.53
C GLY A 104 -7.72 -17.96 2.53
N VAL A 105 -8.98 -18.06 2.09
CA VAL A 105 -9.37 -19.05 1.05
C VAL A 105 -9.20 -18.54 -0.39
N LEU A 106 -8.78 -17.29 -0.56
CA LEU A 106 -8.56 -16.69 -1.87
C LEU A 106 -7.19 -17.12 -2.44
N SER A 107 -7.15 -18.25 -3.13
CA SER A 107 -5.94 -18.70 -3.84
C SER A 107 -5.57 -17.79 -5.02
N ARG A 108 -6.52 -17.03 -5.55
CA ARG A 108 -6.32 -15.99 -6.56
C ARG A 108 -6.81 -14.62 -6.08
N PRO A 109 -6.18 -13.52 -6.53
CA PRO A 109 -4.96 -13.47 -7.36
C PRO A 109 -3.72 -14.03 -6.63
N SER A 110 -2.73 -14.47 -7.42
CA SER A 110 -1.45 -14.97 -6.90
C SER A 110 -0.64 -13.83 -6.27
N LEU A 111 0.36 -14.16 -5.44
CA LEU A 111 1.26 -13.13 -4.87
C LEU A 111 1.96 -12.33 -5.98
N GLN A 112 2.34 -12.97 -7.09
CA GLN A 112 2.94 -12.28 -8.22
C GLN A 112 1.95 -11.31 -8.88
N GLN A 113 0.71 -11.72 -9.14
CA GLN A 113 -0.32 -10.83 -9.71
C GLN A 113 -0.58 -9.62 -8.79
N VAL A 114 -0.52 -9.80 -7.46
CA VAL A 114 -0.60 -8.69 -6.50
C VAL A 114 0.62 -7.77 -6.58
N ARG A 115 1.83 -8.29 -6.85
CA ARG A 115 3.02 -7.47 -7.07
C ARG A 115 2.94 -6.71 -8.39
N ASP A 116 2.43 -7.33 -9.44
CA ASP A 116 2.23 -6.69 -10.74
C ASP A 116 1.21 -5.55 -10.62
N TYR A 117 0.13 -5.77 -9.86
CA TYR A 117 -0.83 -4.73 -9.51
C TYR A 117 -0.18 -3.55 -8.81
N ARG A 118 0.69 -3.84 -7.84
CA ARG A 118 1.42 -2.83 -7.08
C ARG A 118 2.37 -2.01 -7.91
N ALA A 119 2.91 -2.57 -8.98
CA ALA A 119 3.80 -1.86 -9.90
C ALA A 119 3.02 -0.95 -10.87
N ALA A 120 1.78 -1.32 -11.20
CA ALA A 120 0.92 -0.55 -12.10
C ALA A 120 0.24 0.67 -11.42
N VAL A 121 0.15 0.66 -10.09
CA VAL A 121 -0.51 1.68 -9.24
C VAL A 121 0.47 2.26 -8.23
#